data_AF-A0A3S4I594-F1
#
_entry.id   AF-A0A3S4I594-F1
#
_cell.length_a   1.000
_cell.length_b   1.000
_cell.length_c   1.000
_cell.angle_alpha   90.00
_cell.angle_beta   90.00
_cell.angle_gamma   90.00
#
_symmetry.space_group_name_H-M   'P 1'
#
loop_
_entity.id
_entity.type
_entity.pdbx_description
1 polymer ?
#
loop_
_entity_poly.entity_id
_entity_poly.type
_entity_poly.pdbx_seq_one_letter_code
_entity_poly.pdbx_strand_id
1 'polypeptide(L)'
;MVEPTESESKMELDRFINAMLAIRAEIDRVKAGEWPLEDNPLVNAPHTQNELVAEWNHGYSREVAVFPAGVANKYWPTVKRLDDVYGDRNLFCSCVPMSEYQ
;
A
#
# COMPACT_ATOMS: atom_id res chain seq x y z
N MET A 1 2.58 -11.31 12.95
CA MET A 1 3.73 -12.14 13.36
C MET A 1 4.87 -11.83 12.41
N VAL A 2 6.10 -11.66 12.88
CA VAL A 2 7.27 -11.30 12.05
C VAL A 2 8.37 -12.33 12.29
N GLU A 3 8.89 -12.93 11.23
CA GLU A 3 10.00 -13.88 11.24
C GLU A 3 11.07 -13.40 10.26
N PRO A 4 12.21 -12.87 10.73
CA PRO A 4 13.22 -12.29 9.84
C PRO A 4 14.07 -13.34 9.12
N THR A 5 14.16 -14.57 9.64
CA THR A 5 15.18 -15.58 9.28
C THR A 5 16.62 -15.10 9.54
N GLU A 6 17.56 -16.03 9.52
CA GLU A 6 18.98 -15.79 9.75
C GLU A 6 19.72 -15.20 8.54
N SER A 7 19.09 -15.21 7.35
CA SER A 7 19.72 -14.76 6.10
C SER A 7 19.67 -13.24 5.94
N GLU A 8 18.86 -12.53 6.73
CA GLU A 8 18.66 -11.10 6.59
C GLU A 8 19.74 -10.28 7.30
N SER A 9 20.33 -9.33 6.57
CA SER A 9 21.34 -8.43 7.14
C SER A 9 20.72 -7.44 8.12
N LYS A 10 21.50 -6.95 9.10
CA LYS A 10 21.05 -5.89 10.02
C LYS A 10 20.49 -4.67 9.27
N MET A 11 21.10 -4.31 8.15
CA MET A 11 20.63 -3.18 7.32
C MET A 11 19.21 -3.41 6.80
N GLU A 12 18.85 -4.64 6.40
CA GLU A 12 17.48 -4.96 5.97
C GLU A 12 16.50 -4.92 7.13
N LEU A 13 16.90 -5.47 8.28
CA LEU A 13 16.08 -5.43 9.50
C LEU A 13 15.81 -3.99 9.95
N ASP A 14 16.83 -3.13 9.94
CA ASP A 14 16.68 -1.71 10.27
C ASP A 14 15.76 -1.01 9.26
N ARG A 15 15.82 -1.33 7.95
CA ARG A 15 14.90 -0.79 6.94
C ARG A 15 13.45 -1.15 7.24
N PHE A 16 13.18 -2.42 7.56
CA PHE A 16 11.83 -2.87 7.93
C PHE A 16 11.35 -2.20 9.23
N ILE A 17 12.19 -2.13 10.26
CA ILE A 17 11.85 -1.46 11.53
C ILE A 17 11.53 0.02 11.29
N ASN A 18 12.33 0.72 10.50
CA ASN A 18 12.09 2.13 10.16
C ASN A 18 10.78 2.31 9.38
N ALA A 19 10.44 1.41 8.47
CA ALA A 19 9.15 1.42 7.79
C ALA A 19 7.99 1.23 8.78
N MET A 20 8.10 0.31 9.74
CA MET A 20 7.09 0.10 10.78
C MET A 20 6.94 1.30 11.72
N LEU A 21 8.05 1.98 12.05
CA LEU A 21 8.02 3.23 12.84
C LEU A 21 7.36 4.37 12.05
N ALA A 22 7.61 4.48 10.74
CA ALA A 22 6.94 5.45 9.89
C ALA A 22 5.43 5.19 9.81
N ILE A 23 5.02 3.92 9.61
CA ILE A 23 3.61 3.51 9.65
C ILE A 23 2.98 3.86 11.00
N ARG A 24 3.72 3.68 12.11
CA ARG A 24 3.23 4.07 13.43
C ARG A 24 2.98 5.58 13.52
N ALA A 25 3.89 6.40 12.99
CA ALA A 25 3.70 7.84 12.95
C ALA A 25 2.48 8.23 12.09
N GLU A 26 2.22 7.54 10.98
CA GLU A 26 1.01 7.74 10.18
C GLU A 26 -0.27 7.43 10.97
N ILE A 27 -0.28 6.34 11.75
CA ILE A 27 -1.39 6.01 12.65
C ILE A 27 -1.62 7.13 13.66
N ASP A 28 -0.54 7.68 14.23
CA ASP A 28 -0.64 8.77 15.22
C ASP A 28 -1.19 10.06 14.58
N ARG A 29 -0.90 10.35 13.30
CA ARG A 29 -1.48 11.49 12.56
C ARG A 29 -2.98 11.32 12.31
N VAL A 30 -3.43 10.12 11.94
CA VAL A 30 -4.86 9.80 11.83
C VAL A 30 -5.54 9.94 13.20
N LYS A 31 -4.92 9.41 14.27
CA LYS A 31 -5.44 9.53 15.64
C LYS A 31 -5.54 10.99 16.11
N ALA A 32 -4.62 11.85 15.69
CA ALA A 32 -4.62 13.28 15.98
C ALA A 32 -5.65 14.08 15.15
N GLY A 33 -6.30 13.44 14.16
CA GLY A 33 -7.25 14.09 13.27
C GLY A 33 -6.60 14.93 12.15
N GLU A 34 -5.29 14.80 11.94
CA GLU A 34 -4.61 15.48 10.82
C GLU A 34 -5.05 14.92 9.47
N TRP A 35 -5.34 13.62 9.44
CA TRP A 35 -5.90 12.94 8.27
C TRP A 35 -7.25 12.31 8.62
N PRO A 36 -8.25 12.43 7.73
CA PRO A 36 -9.53 11.74 7.88
C PRO A 36 -9.36 10.22 8.02
N LEU A 37 -10.27 9.57 8.73
CA LEU A 37 -10.27 8.11 8.88
C LEU A 37 -10.48 7.42 7.51
N GLU A 38 -11.25 8.06 6.65
CA GLU A 38 -11.68 7.55 5.34
C GLU A 38 -10.74 7.96 4.20
N ASP A 39 -9.83 8.90 4.42
CA ASP A 39 -8.85 9.35 3.40
C ASP A 39 -7.47 9.61 4.02
N ASN A 40 -6.61 8.59 3.99
CA ASN A 40 -5.23 8.65 4.48
C ASN A 40 -4.37 7.58 3.78
N PRO A 41 -3.03 7.68 3.85
CA PRO A 41 -2.14 6.72 3.17
C PRO A 41 -2.39 5.27 3.57
N LEU A 42 -2.76 4.99 4.83
CA LEU A 42 -2.97 3.64 5.34
C LEU A 42 -4.21 2.97 4.73
N VAL A 43 -5.35 3.69 4.66
CA VAL A 43 -6.60 3.15 4.13
C VAL A 43 -6.62 3.08 2.60
N ASN A 44 -5.85 3.94 1.93
CA ASN A 44 -5.77 3.98 0.47
C ASN A 44 -4.65 3.11 -0.12
N ALA A 45 -3.74 2.61 0.72
CA ALA A 45 -2.68 1.68 0.30
C ALA A 45 -3.25 0.34 -0.23
N PRO A 46 -2.58 -0.31 -1.19
CA PRO A 46 -1.35 0.13 -1.85
C PRO A 46 -1.59 1.20 -2.93
N HIS A 47 -0.57 2.02 -3.22
CA HIS A 47 -0.61 3.02 -4.30
C HIS A 47 0.07 2.53 -5.57
N THR A 48 -0.64 2.61 -6.72
CA THR A 48 -0.19 2.05 -8.00
C THR A 48 0.44 3.11 -8.91
N GLN A 49 1.14 2.69 -9.97
CA GLN A 49 1.65 3.61 -10.99
C GLN A 49 0.54 4.41 -11.67
N ASN A 50 -0.60 3.77 -11.95
CA ASN A 50 -1.74 4.41 -12.59
C ASN A 50 -2.33 5.53 -11.71
N GLU A 51 -2.39 5.30 -10.41
CA GLU A 51 -2.85 6.31 -9.45
C GLU A 51 -1.89 7.50 -9.35
N LEU A 52 -0.57 7.25 -9.42
CA LEU A 52 0.42 8.31 -9.38
C LEU A 52 0.23 9.32 -10.52
N VAL A 53 -0.03 8.83 -11.74
CA VAL A 53 -0.18 9.64 -12.96
C VAL A 53 -1.59 10.20 -13.16
N ALA A 54 -2.56 9.73 -12.38
CA ALA A 54 -3.93 10.24 -12.41
C ALA A 54 -4.06 11.58 -11.68
N GLU A 55 -5.26 12.17 -11.76
CA GLU A 55 -5.65 13.27 -10.89
C GLU A 55 -5.57 12.83 -9.42
N TRP A 56 -5.15 13.73 -8.54
CA TRP A 56 -4.84 13.39 -7.15
C TRP A 56 -5.73 14.16 -6.20
N ASN A 57 -6.71 13.45 -5.66
CA ASN A 57 -7.79 13.99 -4.85
C ASN A 57 -7.69 13.57 -3.37
N HIS A 58 -6.46 13.38 -2.88
CA HIS A 58 -6.18 12.98 -1.50
C HIS A 58 -5.66 14.15 -0.66
N GLY A 59 -5.95 14.12 0.65
CA GLY A 59 -5.43 15.09 1.64
C GLY A 59 -3.93 14.96 1.97
N TYR A 60 -3.21 14.05 1.32
CA TYR A 60 -1.76 13.81 1.48
C TYR A 60 -1.06 13.82 0.13
N SER A 61 0.26 14.03 0.09
CA SER A 61 0.99 14.17 -1.18
C SER A 61 1.28 12.83 -1.86
N ARG A 62 1.58 12.88 -3.16
CA ARG A 62 2.02 11.70 -3.93
C ARG A 62 3.30 11.11 -3.33
N GLU A 63 4.25 11.95 -2.94
CA GLU A 63 5.54 11.54 -2.37
C GLU A 63 5.35 10.74 -1.08
N VAL A 64 4.42 11.17 -0.21
CA VAL A 64 4.06 10.41 1.00
C VAL A 64 3.51 9.04 0.62
N ALA A 65 2.67 8.97 -0.42
CA ALA A 65 2.04 7.74 -0.85
C ALA A 65 3.00 6.73 -1.50
N VAL A 66 3.88 7.21 -2.39
CA VAL A 66 4.71 6.33 -3.23
C VAL A 66 6.17 6.24 -2.81
N PHE A 67 6.71 7.21 -2.08
CA PHE A 67 8.11 7.27 -1.68
C PHE A 67 8.32 7.60 -0.18
N PRO A 68 7.60 6.94 0.76
CA PRO A 68 7.70 7.27 2.19
C PRO A 68 9.11 7.04 2.77
N ALA A 69 9.94 6.21 2.11
CA ALA A 69 11.33 5.93 2.47
C ALA A 69 12.35 6.31 1.38
N GLY A 70 11.96 7.16 0.42
CA GLY A 70 12.79 7.58 -0.71
C GLY A 70 12.50 6.84 -2.03
N VAL A 71 13.28 7.15 -3.07
CA VAL A 71 13.00 6.76 -4.48
C VAL A 71 13.79 5.55 -4.97
N ALA A 72 14.83 5.14 -4.26
CA ALA A 72 15.73 4.07 -4.73
C ALA A 72 15.04 2.71 -4.69
N ASN A 73 15.26 1.88 -5.72
CA ASN A 73 14.77 0.50 -5.82
C ASN A 73 13.26 0.35 -5.61
N LYS A 74 12.47 1.30 -6.16
CA LYS A 74 11.00 1.29 -6.04
C LYS A 74 10.40 0.02 -6.65
N TYR A 75 9.76 -0.79 -5.81
CA TYR A 75 8.88 -1.86 -6.23
C TYR A 75 7.44 -1.35 -6.31
N TRP A 76 6.73 -1.69 -7.38
CA TRP A 76 5.39 -1.17 -7.66
C TRP A 76 4.31 -2.22 -7.41
N PRO A 77 3.31 -1.91 -6.57
CA PRO A 77 2.04 -2.63 -6.58
C PRO A 77 1.37 -2.49 -7.95
N THR A 78 1.04 -3.63 -8.57
CA THR A 78 0.43 -3.67 -9.90
C THR A 78 -1.09 -3.44 -9.86
N VAL A 79 -1.72 -3.67 -8.71
CA VAL A 79 -3.16 -3.49 -8.47
C VAL A 79 -3.40 -2.79 -7.14
N LYS A 80 -4.61 -2.23 -6.98
CA LYS A 80 -5.12 -1.71 -5.71
C LYS A 80 -5.45 -2.84 -4.73
N ARG A 81 -5.92 -2.47 -3.54
CA ARG A 81 -6.43 -3.40 -2.52
C ARG A 81 -7.50 -4.31 -3.13
N LEU A 82 -7.41 -5.60 -2.82
CA LEU A 82 -8.36 -6.60 -3.29
C LEU A 82 -9.73 -6.43 -2.63
N ASP A 83 -10.79 -6.78 -3.37
CA ASP A 83 -12.13 -6.96 -2.81
C ASP A 83 -12.34 -8.45 -2.52
N ASP A 84 -12.08 -8.83 -1.27
CA ASP A 84 -12.17 -10.22 -0.84
C ASP A 84 -13.62 -10.74 -0.92
N VAL A 85 -14.61 -9.90 -0.59
CA VAL A 85 -16.02 -10.30 -0.55
C VAL A 85 -16.57 -10.54 -1.96
N TYR A 86 -16.15 -9.74 -2.93
CA TYR A 86 -16.54 -9.94 -4.32
C TYR A 86 -16.05 -11.29 -4.85
N GLY A 87 -14.79 -11.65 -4.56
CA GLY A 87 -14.19 -12.92 -5.00
C GLY A 87 -14.94 -14.13 -4.46
N ASP A 88 -15.31 -14.12 -3.17
CA ASP A 88 -16.06 -15.21 -2.56
C ASP A 88 -17.49 -15.36 -3.13
N ARG A 89 -18.11 -14.24 -3.53
CA ARG A 89 -19.47 -14.24 -4.11
C ARG A 89 -19.51 -14.58 -5.59
N ASN A 90 -18.40 -14.36 -6.31
CA ASN A 90 -18.30 -14.55 -7.76
C ASN A 90 -17.10 -15.46 -8.05
N LEU A 91 -17.26 -16.74 -7.75
CA LEU A 91 -16.16 -17.69 -7.75
C LEU A 91 -15.74 -18.08 -9.18
N PHE A 92 -14.57 -17.60 -9.60
CA PHE A 92 -13.92 -17.98 -10.85
C PHE A 92 -12.54 -18.59 -10.59
N CYS A 93 -12.43 -19.92 -10.73
CA CYS A 93 -11.18 -20.66 -10.47
C CYS A 93 -10.45 -21.10 -11.74
N SER A 94 -10.86 -20.59 -12.89
CA SER A 94 -10.18 -20.76 -14.19
C SER A 94 -10.16 -19.43 -14.92
N CYS A 95 -9.31 -19.32 -15.94
CA CYS A 95 -9.29 -18.13 -16.78
C CYS A 95 -10.68 -17.90 -17.38
N VAL A 96 -11.32 -16.80 -17.02
CA VAL A 96 -12.53 -16.34 -17.72
C VAL A 96 -12.14 -15.80 -19.10
N PRO A 97 -13.04 -15.83 -20.09
CA PRO A 97 -12.79 -15.24 -21.40
C PRO A 97 -12.36 -13.77 -21.27
N MET A 98 -11.52 -13.28 -22.18
CA MET A 98 -11.06 -11.87 -22.16
C MET A 98 -12.21 -10.86 -22.19
N SER A 99 -13.35 -11.24 -22.77
CA SER A 99 -14.57 -10.43 -22.81
C SER A 99 -15.19 -10.16 -21.44
N GLU A 100 -14.87 -10.96 -20.42
CA GLU A 100 -15.40 -10.79 -19.05
C GLU A 100 -14.52 -9.87 -18.18
N TYR A 101 -13.35 -9.43 -18.67
CA TYR A 101 -12.51 -8.42 -18.02
C TYR A 101 -12.75 -7.00 -18.55
N GLN A 102 -13.73 -6.81 -19.44
CA GLN A 102 -14.07 -5.51 -20.04
C GLN A 102 -15.17 -4.79 -19.27
#